data_AF-A0A011NQB8-F1
#
_entry.id   AF-A0A011NQB8-F1
#
_cell.length_a   1.000
_cell.length_b   1.000
_cell.length_c   1.000
_cell.angle_alpha   90.00
_cell.angle_beta   90.00
_cell.angle_gamma   90.00
#
_symmetry.space_group_name_H-M   'P 1'
#
loop_
_entity.id
_entity.type
_entity.pdbx_description
1 polymer ?
#
loop_
_entity_poly.entity_id
_entity_poly.type
_entity_poly.pdbx_seq_one_letter_code
_entity_poly.pdbx_strand_id
1 'polypeptide(L)'
;MPQPGDCVLLREGGDGWLLRAPTYWLRGTIAALVPQRRRAELCPQIGKPLAAYTRADHARMAAATPCVLTAAAVGEVDVLRVQVRVDSWETPWSHQHRPAGWLFRGQFLDQTLHEGMVIDMDASWLEPCEAGS
;
A
#
# COMPACT_ATOMS: atom_id res chain seq x y z
N MET A 1 -11.04 -14.39 3.94
CA MET A 1 -9.56 -14.42 3.87
C MET A 1 -9.18 -14.34 2.41
N PRO A 2 -8.18 -13.54 2.04
CA PRO A 2 -7.72 -13.44 0.65
C PRO A 2 -7.22 -14.80 0.14
N GLN A 3 -7.46 -15.10 -1.12
CA GLN A 3 -7.06 -16.33 -1.80
C GLN A 3 -6.45 -16.02 -3.18
N PRO A 4 -5.55 -16.87 -3.70
CA PRO A 4 -5.12 -16.76 -5.10
C PRO A 4 -6.31 -16.75 -6.06
N GLY A 5 -6.32 -15.83 -7.01
CA GLY A 5 -7.43 -15.59 -7.92
C GLY A 5 -8.41 -14.50 -7.46
N ASP A 6 -8.37 -14.09 -6.19
CA ASP A 6 -9.22 -12.99 -5.72
C ASP A 6 -8.80 -11.67 -6.36
N CYS A 7 -9.81 -10.86 -6.73
CA CYS A 7 -9.64 -9.48 -7.16
C CYS A 7 -9.46 -8.58 -5.93
N VAL A 8 -8.42 -7.75 -5.97
CA VAL A 8 -8.07 -6.83 -4.88
C VAL A 8 -7.81 -5.41 -5.39
N LEU A 9 -8.04 -4.46 -4.49
CA LEU A 9 -7.78 -3.04 -4.69
C LEU A 9 -6.91 -2.51 -3.55
N LEU A 10 -5.83 -1.84 -3.91
CA LEU A 10 -5.18 -0.86 -3.05
C LEU A 10 -5.85 0.49 -3.34
N ARG A 11 -6.46 1.14 -2.35
CA ARG A 11 -7.07 2.47 -2.50
C ARG A 11 -6.34 3.50 -1.66
N GLU A 12 -6.17 4.70 -2.24
CA GLU A 12 -5.60 5.85 -1.58
C GLU A 12 -6.44 7.10 -1.87
N GLY A 13 -6.66 7.96 -0.89
CA GLY A 13 -7.54 9.11 -1.09
C GLY A 13 -8.98 8.83 -0.64
N GLY A 14 -9.94 9.60 -1.15
CA GLY A 14 -11.37 9.39 -0.83
C GLY A 14 -11.82 9.84 0.57
N ASP A 15 -10.93 9.92 1.56
CA ASP A 15 -11.27 10.37 2.92
C ASP A 15 -11.49 11.90 2.96
N GLY A 16 -12.76 12.32 2.97
CA GLY A 16 -13.16 13.72 3.12
C GLY A 16 -14.68 13.90 3.14
N TRP A 17 -15.22 14.54 4.19
CA TRP A 17 -16.68 14.66 4.41
C TRP A 17 -17.37 15.73 3.54
N LEU A 18 -16.63 16.73 3.04
CA LEU A 18 -17.19 17.88 2.30
C LEU A 18 -16.84 17.92 0.79
N LEU A 19 -15.67 17.40 0.41
CA LEU A 19 -15.21 17.28 -0.98
C LEU A 19 -14.58 15.90 -1.10
N ARG A 20 -15.15 15.00 -1.91
CA ARG A 20 -14.51 13.69 -2.18
C ARG A 20 -13.18 13.96 -2.86
N ALA A 21 -12.08 13.80 -2.12
CA ALA A 21 -10.76 13.81 -2.72
C ALA A 21 -10.71 12.74 -3.81
N PRO A 22 -9.99 12.95 -4.92
CA PRO A 22 -9.84 11.93 -5.94
C PRO A 22 -9.30 10.64 -5.29
N THR A 23 -9.98 9.54 -5.58
CA THR A 23 -9.58 8.20 -5.11
C THR A 23 -8.65 7.61 -6.16
N TYR A 24 -7.40 7.39 -5.78
CA TYR A 24 -6.43 6.67 -6.57
C TYR A 24 -6.44 5.20 -6.18
N TRP A 25 -6.09 4.33 -7.11
CA TRP A 25 -6.23 2.91 -6.89
C TRP A 25 -5.27 2.08 -7.73
N LEU A 26 -4.94 0.89 -7.25
CA LEU A 26 -4.30 -0.16 -8.02
C LEU A 26 -5.16 -1.40 -7.88
N ARG A 27 -5.59 -1.94 -9.02
CA ARG A 27 -6.36 -3.18 -9.13
C ARG A 27 -5.45 -4.30 -9.60
N GLY A 28 -5.62 -5.45 -8.97
CA GLY A 28 -4.94 -6.65 -9.41
C GLY A 28 -5.62 -7.92 -8.95
N THR A 29 -5.01 -9.03 -9.32
CA THR A 29 -5.41 -10.37 -8.93
C THR A 29 -4.34 -10.98 -8.03
N ILE A 30 -4.73 -11.60 -6.91
CA ILE A 30 -3.78 -12.30 -6.05
C ILE A 30 -3.17 -13.48 -6.82
N ALA A 31 -1.86 -13.44 -7.02
CA ALA A 31 -1.09 -14.52 -7.62
C ALA A 31 -0.65 -15.55 -6.56
N ALA A 32 -0.24 -15.08 -5.38
CA ALA A 32 0.17 -15.95 -4.28
C ALA A 32 -0.02 -15.28 -2.92
N LEU A 33 -0.24 -16.11 -1.89
CA LEU A 33 -0.16 -15.71 -0.49
C LEU A 33 1.23 -16.07 0.05
N VAL A 34 1.83 -15.16 0.81
CA VAL A 34 3.16 -15.35 1.40
C VAL A 34 3.08 -15.07 2.90
N PRO A 35 2.60 -16.03 3.71
CA PRO A 35 2.63 -15.93 5.17
C PRO A 35 4.07 -15.87 5.67
N GLN A 36 4.36 -14.94 6.57
CA GLN A 36 5.71 -14.72 7.10
C GLN A 36 5.62 -14.44 8.60
N ARG A 37 6.63 -14.89 9.34
CA ARG A 37 6.86 -14.45 10.72
C ARG A 37 7.99 -13.43 10.72
N ARG A 38 7.73 -12.25 11.24
CA ARG A 38 8.69 -11.15 11.26
C ARG A 38 8.70 -10.50 12.63
N ARG A 39 9.84 -9.96 13.03
CA ARG A 39 9.93 -9.08 14.18
C ARG A 39 9.47 -7.68 13.79
N ALA A 40 8.37 -7.21 14.35
CA ALA A 40 7.91 -5.83 14.20
C ALA A 40 8.80 -4.90 15.02
N GLU A 41 9.58 -4.09 14.33
CA GLU A 41 10.45 -3.07 14.92
C GLU A 41 9.72 -1.73 15.05
N LEU A 42 10.37 -0.74 15.66
CA LEU A 42 9.81 0.61 15.76
C LEU A 42 9.59 1.25 14.38
N CYS A 43 8.46 1.93 14.21
CA CYS A 43 8.16 2.65 12.98
C CYS A 43 9.22 3.73 12.70
N PRO A 44 9.70 3.84 11.44
CA PRO A 44 10.70 4.84 11.07
C PRO A 44 10.27 6.25 11.46
N GLN A 45 11.12 6.95 12.22
CA GLN A 45 10.93 8.36 12.51
C GLN A 45 11.49 9.19 11.35
N ILE A 46 10.62 9.59 10.43
CA ILE A 46 10.99 10.47 9.32
C ILE A 46 10.78 11.89 9.82
N GLY A 47 11.87 12.61 10.10
CA GLY A 47 11.92 13.89 10.82
C GLY A 47 11.33 15.10 10.07
N LYS A 48 10.20 14.91 9.40
CA LYS A 48 9.42 15.92 8.68
C LYS A 48 7.93 15.53 8.71
N PRO A 49 7.01 16.48 8.52
CA PRO A 49 5.58 16.16 8.49
C PRO A 49 5.24 15.23 7.32
N LEU A 50 4.18 14.42 7.47
CA LEU A 50 3.69 13.50 6.44
C LEU A 50 3.47 14.22 5.09
N ALA A 51 3.00 15.48 5.14
CA ALA A 51 2.83 16.33 3.96
C ALA A 51 4.10 16.56 3.12
N ALA A 52 5.28 16.38 3.71
CA ALA A 52 6.58 16.55 3.06
C ALA A 52 7.25 15.20 2.73
N TYR A 53 6.56 14.08 2.89
CA TYR A 53 7.11 12.78 2.53
C TYR A 53 7.33 12.70 1.03
N THR A 54 8.51 12.21 0.68
CA THR A 54 8.89 11.84 -0.68
C THR A 54 8.58 10.37 -0.90
N ARG A 55 8.64 9.93 -2.15
CA ARG A 55 8.55 8.52 -2.51
C ARG A 55 9.49 7.62 -1.70
N ALA A 56 10.73 8.06 -1.46
CA ALA A 56 11.70 7.29 -0.70
C ALA A 56 11.28 7.14 0.78
N ASP A 57 10.62 8.15 1.35
CA ASP A 57 10.07 8.08 2.70
C ASP A 57 8.92 7.08 2.76
N HIS A 58 8.04 7.07 1.76
CA HIS A 58 6.98 6.08 1.63
C HIS A 58 7.53 4.67 1.45
N ALA A 59 8.53 4.46 0.59
CA ALA A 59 9.18 3.17 0.44
C ALA A 59 9.79 2.67 1.76
N ARG A 60 10.43 3.57 2.53
CA ARG A 60 10.98 3.24 3.85
C ARG A 60 9.89 2.83 4.85
N MET A 61 8.77 3.54 4.89
CA MET A 61 7.63 3.18 5.74
C MET A 61 7.01 1.84 5.33
N ALA A 62 6.79 1.64 4.03
CA ALA A 62 6.23 0.42 3.48
C ALA A 62 7.11 -0.81 3.79
N ALA A 63 8.43 -0.69 3.66
CA ALA A 63 9.37 -1.75 3.97
C ALA A 63 9.41 -2.12 5.46
N ALA A 64 9.14 -1.15 6.34
CA ALA A 64 9.08 -1.37 7.78
C ALA A 64 7.74 -1.96 8.25
N THR A 65 6.73 -2.08 7.37
CA THR A 65 5.40 -2.54 7.77
C THR A 65 5.35 -4.08 7.90
N PRO A 66 4.76 -4.63 8.99
CA PRO A 66 4.23 -3.92 10.16
C PRO A 66 5.33 -3.44 11.11
N CYS A 67 5.17 -2.22 11.59
CA CYS A 67 6.00 -1.62 12.63
C CYS A 67 5.16 -1.16 13.81
N VAL A 68 5.80 -0.95 14.97
CA VAL A 68 5.15 -0.54 16.22
C VAL A 68 5.57 0.87 16.65
N LEU A 69 4.71 1.54 17.40
CA LEU A 69 4.98 2.92 17.87
C LEU A 69 5.74 2.98 19.19
N THR A 70 5.76 1.90 19.98
CA THR A 70 6.39 1.86 21.29
C THR A 70 7.34 0.68 21.43
N ALA A 71 8.44 0.88 22.17
CA ALA A 71 9.46 -0.16 22.36
C ALA A 71 8.90 -1.41 23.07
N ALA A 72 7.92 -1.22 23.95
CA ALA A 72 7.26 -2.32 24.65
C ALA A 72 6.44 -3.25 23.73
N ALA A 73 6.05 -2.77 22.55
CA ALA A 73 5.30 -3.55 21.57
C ALA A 73 6.19 -4.26 20.54
N VAL A 74 7.51 -4.09 20.60
CA VAL A 74 8.46 -4.75 19.68
C VAL A 74 8.44 -6.25 19.94
N GLY A 75 8.25 -7.05 18.89
CA GLY A 75 8.14 -8.51 19.02
C GLY A 75 7.83 -9.22 17.72
N GLU A 76 7.75 -10.55 17.80
CA GLU A 76 7.37 -11.39 16.67
C GLU A 76 5.89 -11.23 16.34
N VAL A 77 5.59 -11.02 15.07
CA VAL A 77 4.24 -10.93 14.52
C VAL A 77 4.11 -11.81 13.29
N ASP A 78 2.91 -12.36 13.10
CA ASP A 78 2.55 -13.03 11.87
C ASP A 78 2.06 -11.97 10.86
N VAL A 79 2.64 -11.99 9.67
CA VAL A 79 2.38 -11.05 8.58
C VAL A 79 1.91 -11.84 7.38
N LEU A 80 0.83 -11.38 6.75
CA LEU A 80 0.41 -11.90 5.46
C LEU A 80 0.84 -10.94 4.37
N ARG A 81 1.87 -11.31 3.62
CA ARG A 81 2.21 -10.65 2.36
C ARG A 81 1.48 -11.33 1.22
N VAL A 82 1.22 -10.60 0.15
CA VAL A 82 0.63 -11.16 -1.07
C VAL A 82 1.38 -10.69 -2.30
N GLN A 83 1.48 -11.58 -3.27
CA GLN A 83 1.94 -11.24 -4.61
C GLN A 83 0.70 -10.93 -5.44
N VAL A 84 0.62 -9.71 -5.95
CA VAL A 84 -0.50 -9.23 -6.77
C VAL A 84 -0.02 -9.04 -8.20
N ARG A 85 -0.69 -9.71 -9.14
CA ARG A 85 -0.55 -9.42 -10.56
C ARG A 85 -1.37 -8.17 -10.88
N VAL A 86 -0.71 -7.14 -11.39
CA VAL A 86 -1.33 -5.84 -11.69
C VAL A 86 -2.19 -5.95 -12.95
N ASP A 87 -3.44 -5.49 -12.84
CA ASP A 87 -4.39 -5.49 -13.96
C ASP A 87 -4.61 -4.05 -14.47
N SER A 88 -4.81 -3.07 -13.58
CA SER A 88 -5.01 -1.67 -13.93
C SER A 88 -4.76 -0.75 -12.73
N TRP A 89 -4.54 0.55 -12.97
CA TRP A 89 -4.31 1.51 -11.89
C TRP A 89 -4.68 2.94 -12.30
N GLU A 90 -4.93 3.77 -11.30
CA GLU A 90 -5.05 5.21 -11.39
C GLU A 90 -4.18 5.84 -10.31
N THR A 91 -3.26 6.72 -10.72
CA THR A 91 -2.28 7.34 -9.81
C THR A 91 -2.35 8.87 -9.88
N PRO A 92 -2.03 9.58 -8.79
CA PRO A 92 -1.90 11.03 -8.83
C PRO A 92 -0.75 11.46 -9.74
N TRP A 93 -0.98 12.50 -10.55
CA TRP A 93 0.06 13.12 -11.38
C TRP A 93 0.76 14.31 -10.72
N SER A 94 0.16 14.87 -9.66
CA SER A 94 0.65 16.05 -8.93
C SER A 94 0.28 15.98 -7.45
N HIS A 95 1.01 16.73 -6.62
CA HIS A 95 0.88 16.73 -5.14
C HIS A 95 -0.23 17.65 -4.60
N GLN A 96 -1.19 18.09 -5.46
CA GLN A 96 -2.00 19.29 -5.21
C GLN A 96 -2.66 19.39 -3.82
N HIS A 97 -3.20 18.28 -3.29
CA HIS A 97 -4.00 18.32 -2.05
C HIS A 97 -3.58 17.29 -0.99
N ARG A 98 -2.57 16.46 -1.27
CA ARG A 98 -2.05 15.45 -0.31
C ARG A 98 -0.61 15.06 -0.70
N PRO A 99 0.27 14.77 0.28
CA PRO A 99 1.51 14.02 -0.01
C PRO A 99 1.21 12.76 -0.81
N ALA A 100 2.12 12.39 -1.71
CA ALA A 100 1.99 11.16 -2.50
C ALA A 100 1.91 9.95 -1.55
N GLY A 101 1.01 9.01 -1.79
CA GLY A 101 0.95 7.76 -1.04
C GLY A 101 1.95 6.73 -1.57
N TRP A 102 1.57 5.46 -1.48
CA TRP A 102 2.23 4.38 -2.21
C TRP A 102 2.07 4.55 -3.72
N LEU A 103 0.96 5.12 -4.19
CA LEU A 103 0.68 5.32 -5.61
C LEU A 103 1.01 6.75 -6.07
N PHE A 104 1.84 6.87 -7.10
CA PHE A 104 2.19 8.18 -7.68
C PHE A 104 2.79 8.08 -9.09
N ARG A 105 2.28 8.87 -10.04
CA ARG A 105 2.82 9.01 -11.42
C ARG A 105 3.11 7.66 -12.11
N GLY A 106 2.15 6.75 -12.09
CA GLY A 106 2.28 5.43 -12.68
C GLY A 106 3.21 4.49 -11.92
N GLN A 107 3.43 4.74 -10.62
CA GLN A 107 4.32 3.93 -9.79
C GLN A 107 3.62 3.46 -8.53
N PHE A 108 4.04 2.30 -8.05
CA PHE A 108 3.83 1.81 -6.70
C PHE A 108 5.18 1.85 -5.96
N LEU A 109 5.29 2.71 -4.95
CA LEU A 109 6.54 3.04 -4.29
C LEU A 109 7.60 3.43 -5.34
N ASP A 110 8.68 2.66 -5.44
CA ASP A 110 9.79 2.82 -6.36
C ASP A 110 9.64 2.03 -7.68
N GLN A 111 8.57 1.23 -7.82
CA GLN A 111 8.33 0.38 -8.98
C GLN A 111 7.41 1.06 -9.99
N THR A 112 7.83 1.11 -11.27
CA THR A 112 6.98 1.59 -12.37
C THR A 112 5.95 0.53 -12.74
N LEU A 113 4.67 0.91 -12.71
CA LEU A 113 3.54 0.04 -12.98
C LEU A 113 3.43 -0.28 -14.48
N HIS A 114 3.25 -1.56 -14.76
CA HIS A 114 2.80 -2.04 -16.06
C HIS A 114 1.87 -3.25 -15.87
N GLU A 115 0.97 -3.47 -16.82
CA GLU A 115 0.04 -4.60 -16.78
C GLU A 115 0.81 -5.93 -16.73
N GLY A 116 0.28 -6.87 -15.94
CA GLY A 116 0.84 -8.21 -15.76
C GLY A 116 2.03 -8.31 -14.82
N MET A 117 2.60 -7.20 -14.33
CA MET A 117 3.69 -7.25 -13.35
C MET A 117 3.21 -7.83 -12.02
N VAL A 118 4.11 -8.47 -11.27
CA VAL A 118 3.81 -9.01 -9.94
C VAL A 118 4.49 -8.16 -8.88
N ILE A 119 3.71 -7.66 -7.93
CA ILE A 119 4.18 -6.81 -6.83
C ILE A 119 3.90 -7.50 -5.50
N ASP A 120 4.89 -7.49 -4.60
CA ASP A 120 4.71 -7.92 -3.21
C ASP A 120 4.20 -6.76 -2.34
N MET A 121 3.11 -7.00 -1.63
CA MET A 121 2.46 -5.99 -0.78
C MET A 121 1.89 -6.60 0.50
N ASP A 122 1.63 -5.75 1.49
CA ASP A 122 0.99 -6.19 2.72
C ASP A 122 -0.50 -6.44 2.46
N ALA A 123 -1.01 -7.58 2.92
CA ALA A 123 -2.43 -7.89 2.72
C ALA A 123 -3.36 -6.91 3.45
N SER A 124 -2.89 -6.24 4.52
CA SER A 124 -3.68 -5.25 5.25
C SER A 124 -3.93 -3.96 4.46
N TRP A 125 -3.21 -3.74 3.36
CA TRP A 125 -3.42 -2.58 2.48
C TRP A 125 -4.49 -2.83 1.41
N LEU A 126 -4.99 -4.06 1.32
CA LEU A 126 -5.87 -4.48 0.24
C LEU A 126 -7.31 -4.63 0.71
N GLU A 127 -8.19 -4.14 -0.14
CA GLU A 127 -9.63 -4.35 -0.06
C GLU A 127 -10.04 -5.34 -1.16
N PRO A 128 -11.07 -6.17 -0.95
CA PRO A 128 -11.66 -6.92 -2.04
C PRO A 128 -12.25 -5.95 -3.09
N CYS A 129 -12.17 -6.31 -4.37
CA CYS A 129 -12.92 -5.59 -5.38
C CYS A 129 -14.43 -5.65 -5.04
N GLU A 130 -15.16 -4.57 -5.32
CA GLU A 130 -16.61 -4.60 -5.24
C GLU A 130 -17.13 -5.69 -6.17
N ALA A 131 -17.99 -6.59 -5.66
CA ALA A 131 -18.75 -7.48 -6.51
C ALA A 131 -19.65 -6.58 -7.36
N GLY A 132 -19.38 -6.54 -8.68
CA GLY A 132 -20.11 -5.68 -9.60
C GLY A 132 -21.62 -5.81 -9.39
N SER A 133 -22.28 -4.66 -9.22
CA SER A 133 -23.74 -4.52 -9.27
C SER A 133 -24.25 -4.75 -10.68
#